data_AF-A0A2A3GWZ0-F1
#
_entry.id   AF-A0A2A3GWZ0-F1
#
_cell.length_a   1.000
_cell.length_b   1.000
_cell.length_c   1.000
_cell.angle_alpha   90.00
_cell.angle_beta   90.00
_cell.angle_gamma   90.00
#
_symmetry.space_group_name_H-M   'P 1'
#
loop_
_entity.id
_entity.type
_entity.pdbx_description
1 polymer ?
#
loop_
_entity_poly.entity_id
_entity_poly.type
_entity_poly.pdbx_seq_one_letter_code
_entity_poly.pdbx_strand_id
1 'polypeptide(L)' 'MDPASITVLVAFVGGPADGRTRPLPLTVVRDGITVLGTHYEPTSTTRPEVIDTAEGPAQVFRPS' A
#
# COMPACT_ATOMS: atom_id res chain seq x y z
N MET A 1 2.38 15.85 -16.17
CA MET A 1 2.32 15.43 -14.76
C MET A 1 1.53 16.50 -14.03
N ASP A 2 0.40 16.15 -13.41
CA ASP A 2 -0.43 17.11 -12.69
C ASP A 2 0.34 17.52 -11.42
N PRO A 3 0.59 18.81 -11.15
CA PRO A 3 1.31 19.26 -9.95
C PRO A 3 0.62 18.86 -8.64
N ALA A 4 -0.64 18.41 -8.68
CA ALA A 4 -1.35 17.87 -7.51
C ALA A 4 -1.14 16.35 -7.29
N SER A 5 -0.46 15.64 -8.20
CA SER A 5 -0.23 14.20 -8.08
C SER A 5 1.04 13.89 -7.29
N ILE A 6 0.88 13.38 -6.06
CA ILE A 6 1.97 12.83 -5.26
C ILE A 6 2.05 11.33 -5.56
N THR A 7 3.23 10.87 -5.98
CA THR A 7 3.50 9.44 -6.09
C THR A 7 3.97 8.94 -4.74
N VAL A 8 3.26 7.97 -4.17
CA VAL A 8 3.59 7.34 -2.89
C VAL A 8 3.99 5.89 -3.14
N LEU A 9 5.11 5.47 -2.55
CA LEU A 9 5.51 4.07 -2.56
C LEU A 9 4.83 3.34 -1.40
N VAL A 10 4.20 2.20 -1.70
CA VAL A 10 3.43 1.41 -0.73
C VAL A 10 3.95 -0.02 -0.72
N ALA A 11 4.15 -0.57 0.47
CA ALA A 11 4.52 -1.96 0.70
C ALA A 11 3.37 -2.71 1.37
N PHE A 12 2.89 -3.77 0.72
CA PHE A 12 1.88 -4.66 1.30
C PHE A 12 2.59 -5.79 2.06
N VAL A 13 2.29 -5.94 3.35
CA VAL A 13 2.87 -6.98 4.21
C VAL A 13 1.76 -7.90 4.71
N GLY A 14 1.88 -9.19 4.44
CA GLY A 14 0.84 -10.19 4.63
C GLY A 14 -0.23 -10.19 3.52
N GLY A 15 -0.96 -11.30 3.41
CA GLY A 15 -2.07 -11.43 2.45
C GLY A 15 -1.63 -11.64 0.99
N PRO A 16 -2.57 -11.53 0.03
CA PRO A 16 -2.34 -11.91 -1.37
C PRO A 16 -1.42 -10.99 -2.17
N ALA A 17 -1.09 -9.80 -1.65
CA ALA A 17 -0.22 -8.81 -2.29
C ALA A 17 1.24 -8.88 -1.80
N ASP A 18 1.50 -9.59 -0.71
CA ASP A 18 2.83 -9.70 -0.11
C ASP A 18 3.85 -10.37 -1.06
N GLY A 19 5.02 -9.76 -1.21
CA GLY A 19 6.14 -10.25 -2.02
C GLY A 19 5.84 -10.37 -3.52
N ARG A 20 4.70 -9.87 -4.01
CA ARG A 20 4.27 -10.03 -5.40
C ARG A 20 4.90 -8.98 -6.29
N THR A 21 5.54 -9.43 -7.36
CA THR A 21 6.15 -8.57 -8.39
C THR A 21 5.30 -8.44 -9.67
N ARG A 22 4.21 -9.21 -9.76
CA ARG A 22 3.29 -9.18 -10.91
C ARG A 22 2.16 -8.17 -10.68
N PRO A 23 1.62 -7.54 -11.74
CA PRO A 23 0.45 -6.68 -11.62
C PRO A 23 -0.73 -7.43 -10.99
N LEU A 24 -1.40 -6.79 -10.04
CA LEU A 24 -2.60 -7.29 -9.40
C LEU A 24 -3.74 -6.27 -9.60
N PRO A 25 -5.00 -6.74 -9.78
CA PRO A 25 -6.14 -5.85 -9.77
C PRO A 25 -6.27 -5.21 -8.39
N LEU A 26 -6.36 -3.88 -8.40
CA LEU A 26 -6.41 -3.06 -7.20
C LEU A 26 -7.65 -2.16 -7.26
N THR A 27 -8.33 -2.04 -6.12
CA THR A 27 -9.45 -1.09 -5.95
C THR A 27 -9.11 -0.14 -4.82
N VAL A 28 -9.02 1.15 -5.15
CA VAL A 28 -8.87 2.21 -4.14
C VAL A 28 -10.25 2.50 -3.56
N VAL A 29 -10.38 2.40 -2.24
CA VAL A 29 -11.57 2.81 -1.50
C VAL A 29 -11.22 3.96 -0.58
N ARG A 30 -12.22 4.62 0.02
CA ARG A 30 -12.04 5.85 0.79
C ARG A 30 -11.00 5.72 1.91
N ASP A 31 -10.95 4.56 2.55
CA ASP A 31 -10.15 4.32 3.76
C ASP A 31 -9.04 3.28 3.55
N GLY A 32 -8.74 2.88 2.31
CA GLY A 32 -7.71 1.88 2.07
C GLY A 32 -7.68 1.31 0.65
N ILE A 33 -7.09 0.12 0.55
CA ILE A 33 -6.83 -0.54 -0.73
C ILE A 33 -7.33 -1.98 -0.65
N THR A 34 -8.11 -2.41 -1.63
CA THR A 34 -8.51 -3.82 -1.75
C THR A 34 -7.73 -4.48 -2.88
N VAL A 35 -7.07 -5.61 -2.56
CA VAL A 35 -6.34 -6.45 -3.51
C VAL A 35 -6.87 -7.87 -3.42
N LEU A 36 -7.38 -8.40 -4.54
CA LEU A 36 -7.93 -9.77 -4.63
C LEU A 36 -8.95 -10.11 -3.52
N GLY A 37 -9.79 -9.15 -3.14
CA GLY A 37 -10.80 -9.32 -2.09
C GLY A 37 -10.28 -9.16 -0.65
N THR A 38 -8.98 -9.02 -0.44
CA THR A 38 -8.40 -8.64 0.86
C THR A 38 -8.32 -7.13 0.98
N HIS A 39 -8.88 -6.59 2.05
CA HIS A 39 -8.79 -5.16 2.35
C HIS A 39 -7.50 -4.88 3.14
N TYR A 40 -6.81 -3.81 2.76
CA TYR A 40 -5.61 -3.32 3.41
C TYR A 40 -5.87 -1.90 3.88
N GLU A 41 -5.66 -1.68 5.16
CA GLU A 41 -5.79 -0.36 5.75
C GLU A 41 -4.40 0.24 5.97
N PRO A 42 -4.24 1.55 5.73
CA PRO A 42 -3.08 2.26 6.25
C PRO A 42 -3.10 2.11 7.78
N THR A 43 -1.94 1.82 8.37
CA THR A 43 -1.86 1.72 9.83
C THR A 43 -2.37 3.03 10.44
N SER A 44 -3.48 2.97 11.19
CA SER A 44 -4.24 4.16 11.65
C SER A 44 -3.50 4.97 12.74
N THR A 45 -2.23 4.70 12.97
CA THR A 45 -1.42 5.37 13.97
C THR A 45 -1.01 6.75 13.47
N THR A 46 -0.88 7.70 14.40
CA THR A 46 -0.42 9.09 14.14
C THR A 46 0.92 9.15 13.40
N ARG A 47 1.66 8.04 13.41
CA ARG A 47 2.86 7.81 12.62
C ARG A 47 2.62 6.55 11.76
N PRO A 48 2.47 6.68 10.43
CA PRO A 48 2.41 5.52 9.56
C PRO A 48 3.70 4.74 9.66
N GLU A 49 3.60 3.41 9.62
CA GLU A 49 4.78 2.56 9.55
C GLU A 49 5.40 2.67 8.15
N VAL A 50 6.73 2.82 8.11
CA VAL A 50 7.51 2.97 6.89
C VAL A 50 8.66 1.98 6.93
N ILE A 51 8.92 1.32 5.81
CA ILE A 51 10.08 0.45 5.60
C ILE A 51 10.93 0.97 4.44
N ASP A 52 12.22 0.70 4.47
CA ASP A 52 13.11 0.99 3.35
C ASP A 52 13.01 -0.13 2.31
N THR A 53 12.87 0.27 1.04
CA THR A 53 12.89 -0.63 -0.13
C THR A 53 13.97 -0.18 -1.11
N ALA A 54 14.24 -0.95 -2.15
CA ALA A 54 15.23 -0.58 -3.17
C ALA A 54 14.84 0.71 -3.92
N GLU A 55 13.54 1.01 -3.98
CA GLU A 55 12.94 2.17 -4.63
C GLU A 55 12.82 3.38 -3.70
N GLY A 56 13.04 3.20 -2.39
CA GLY A 56 12.96 4.24 -1.37
C GLY A 56 12.05 3.86 -0.18
N PRO A 57 11.72 4.84 0.70
CA PRO A 57 10.83 4.60 1.83
C PRO A 57 9.40 4.31 1.35
N ALA A 58 8.83 3.20 1.81
CA ALA A 58 7.48 2.76 1.48
C ALA A 58 6.59 2.71 2.72
N GLN A 59 5.35 3.19 2.60
CA GLN A 59 4.36 3.06 3.66
C GLN A 59 3.83 1.62 3.73
N VAL A 60 3.76 1.06 4.93
CA VAL A 60 3.29 -0.32 5.14
C VAL A 60 1.76 -0.37 5.23
N PHE A 61 1.18 -1.30 4.47
CA PHE A 61 -0.23 -1.64 4.48
C PHE A 61 -0.37 -3.11 4.86
N ARG A 62 -1.29 -3.41 5.78
CA ARG A 62 -1.53 -4.78 6.26
C ARG A 62 -3.00 -5.16 6.09
N PRO A 63 -3.29 -6.46 5.89
CA PRO A 63 -4.66 -6.95 5.89
C PRO A 63 -5.39 -6.57 7.19
N SER A 64 -6.60 -6.05 7.06
CA SER A 64 -7.57 -5.84 8.16
C SER A 64 -8.27 -7.14 8.53
#